data_AF-A0A0G0XZV7-F1
#
_entry.id   AF-A0A0G0XZV7-F1
#
_cell.length_a   1.000
_cell.length_b   1.000
_cell.length_c   1.000
_cell.angle_alpha   90.00
_cell.angle_beta   90.00
_cell.angle_gamma   90.00
#
_symmetry.space_group_name_H-M   'P 1'
#
loop_
_entity.id
_entity.type
_entity.pdbx_description
1 polymer ?
#
loop_
_entity_poly.entity_id
_entity_poly.type
_entity_poly.pdbx_seq_one_letter_code
_entity_poly.pdbx_strand_id
1 'polypeptide(L)' 'MLPLEVIKKYYPHASEEELKDIQEVVYLLSCAIMQEFYGSKWMGGFEESD' A
#
# COMPACT_ATOMS: atom_id res chain seq x y z
N MET A 1 -3.53 -5.13 -2.11
CA MET A 1 -2.55 -4.11 -2.55
C MET A 1 -3.03 -3.42 -3.82
N LEU A 2 -2.61 -2.17 -4.06
CA LEU A 2 -3.00 -1.38 -5.23
C LEU A 2 -2.56 -2.08 -6.53
N PRO A 3 -3.42 -2.33 -7.53
CA PRO A 3 -3.02 -3.06 -8.74
C PRO A 3 -1.87 -2.38 -9.49
N LEU A 4 -0.87 -3.15 -9.93
CA LEU A 4 0.30 -2.61 -10.66
C LEU A 4 -0.10 -1.86 -11.92
N GLU A 5 -1.18 -2.26 -12.60
CA GLU A 5 -1.71 -1.56 -13.78
C GLU A 5 -2.21 -0.14 -13.49
N VAL A 6 -2.59 0.15 -12.24
CA VAL A 6 -2.93 1.52 -11.83
C VAL A 6 -1.66 2.34 -11.68
N ILE A 7 -0.61 1.76 -11.10
CA ILE A 7 0.69 2.42 -10.89
C ILE A 7 1.39 2.68 -12.23
N LYS A 8 1.34 1.70 -13.14
CA LYS A 8 1.94 1.76 -14.48
C LYS A 8 1.39 2.89 -15.35
N LYS A 9 0.16 3.35 -15.10
CA LYS A 9 -0.38 4.57 -15.76
C LYS A 9 0.40 5.83 -15.43
N TYR A 10 0.96 5.90 -14.22
CA TYR A 10 1.77 7.05 -13.75
C TYR A 10 3.27 6.83 -13.99
N TYR A 11 3.71 5.57 -14.03
CA TYR A 11 5.10 5.18 -14.26
C TYR A 11 5.22 4.23 -15.47
N PRO A 12 4.92 4.70 -16.70
CA PRO A 12 4.79 3.83 -17.88
C PRO A 12 6.10 3.16 -18.33
N HIS A 13 7.24 3.69 -17.89
CA HIS A 13 8.58 3.19 -18.25
C HIS A 13 9.26 2.40 -17.12
N ALA A 14 8.61 2.30 -15.96
CA ALA A 14 9.15 1.52 -14.85
C ALA A 14 9.08 0.02 -15.17
N SER A 15 10.10 -0.71 -14.75
CA SER A 15 10.14 -2.16 -14.74
C SER A 15 9.11 -2.74 -13.77
N GLU A 16 8.78 -4.01 -13.91
CA GLU A 16 7.86 -4.68 -12.99
C GLU A 16 8.36 -4.66 -11.54
N GLU A 17 9.67 -4.74 -11.34
CA GLU A 17 10.33 -4.66 -10.02
C GLU A 17 10.13 -3.27 -9.40
N GLU A 18 10.46 -2.20 -10.13
CA GLU A 18 10.22 -0.82 -9.68
C GLU A 18 8.73 -0.55 -9.39
N LEU A 19 7.82 -1.13 -10.18
CA LEU A 19 6.38 -0.98 -9.92
C LEU A 19 5.95 -1.67 -8.61
N LYS A 20 6.57 -2.77 -8.22
CA LYS A 20 6.33 -3.45 -6.93
C LYS A 20 6.88 -2.63 -5.77
N ASP A 21 8.07 -2.05 -5.92
CA ASP A 21 8.65 -1.17 -4.91
C ASP A 21 7.74 0.05 -4.66
N ILE A 22 7.23 0.66 -5.74
CA ILE A 22 6.28 1.77 -5.64
C ILE A 22 4.97 1.31 -4.97
N GLN A 23 4.48 0.12 -5.32
CA GLN A 23 3.28 -0.46 -4.70
C GLN A 23 3.42 -0.60 -3.18
N GLU A 24 4.58 -1.07 -2.72
CA GLU A 24 4.89 -1.23 -1.31
C GLU A 24 4.95 0.12 -0.59
N VAL A 25 5.66 1.10 -1.16
CA VAL A 25 5.77 2.45 -0.57
C VAL A 25 4.40 3.11 -0.46
N VAL A 26 3.57 3.04 -1.50
CA VAL A 26 2.21 3.60 -1.48
C VAL A 26 1.34 2.90 -0.44
N TYR A 27 1.47 1.59 -0.28
CA TYR A 27 0.78 0.85 0.76
C TYR A 27 1.17 1.32 2.15
N LEU A 28 2.47 1.39 2.46
CA LEU A 28 2.99 1.82 3.76
C LEU A 28 2.56 3.26 4.10
N LEU A 29 2.64 4.18 3.13
CA LEU A 29 2.17 5.56 3.30
C LEU A 29 0.66 5.61 3.59
N SER A 30 -0.12 4.82 2.86
CA SER A 30 -1.57 4.75 3.09
C SER A 30 -1.87 4.21 4.49
N CYS A 31 -1.19 3.16 4.93
CA CYS A 31 -1.30 2.63 6.28
C CYS A 31 -0.95 3.69 7.34
N ALA A 32 0.14 4.43 7.16
CA ALA A 32 0.55 5.48 8.08
C ALA A 32 -0.49 6.61 8.19
N ILE A 33 -1.04 7.05 7.05
CA ILE A 33 -2.12 8.04 7.00
C ILE A 33 -3.36 7.50 7.74
N MET A 34 -3.77 6.26 7.42
CA MET A 34 -4.94 5.68 8.08
C MET A 34 -4.73 5.55 9.60
N GLN A 35 -3.52 5.18 10.03
CA GLN A 35 -3.18 5.10 11.44
C GLN A 35 -3.19 6.47 12.13
N GLU A 36 -2.69 7.52 11.48
CA GLU A 36 -2.69 8.88 12.03
C GLU A 36 -4.12 9.42 12.22
N PHE A 37 -4.98 9.26 11.21
CA PHE A 37 -6.32 9.88 11.23
C PHE A 37 -7.39 9.03 11.93
N TYR A 38 -7.27 7.70 11.88
CA TYR A 38 -8.29 6.79 12.40
C TYR A 38 -7.80 5.96 13.60
N GLY A 39 -6.52 6.07 13.96
CA GLY A 39 -5.91 5.37 15.08
C GLY A 39 -5.95 3.85 14.95
N SER A 40 -5.66 3.17 16.06
CA SER A 40 -5.63 1.70 16.15
C SER A 40 -6.98 1.02 15.86
N LYS A 41 -8.09 1.78 15.82
CA LYS A 41 -9.43 1.27 15.50
C LYS A 41 -9.59 0.89 14.02
N TRP A 42 -8.82 1.51 13.13
CA TRP A 42 -8.80 1.15 11.71
C TRP A 42 -8.14 -0.21 11.47
N MET A 43 -7.12 -0.54 12.26
CA MET A 43 -6.48 -1.86 12.28
C MET A 43 -7.35 -2.87 13.05
N GLY A 44 -8.67 -2.85 12.82
CA GLY A 44 -9.63 -3.67 13.54
C GLY A 44 -9.22 -5.14 13.50
N GLY A 45 -8.93 -5.71 14.67
CA GLY A 45 -8.77 -7.15 14.89
C GLY A 45 -8.02 -7.87 13.79
N PHE A 46 -6.79 -7.46 13.47
CA PHE A 46 -5.83 -8.42 12.92
C PHE A 46 -5.42 -9.32 14.10
N GLU A 47 -6.36 -10.13 14.61
CA GLU A 47 -5.98 -11.34 15.33
C GLU A 47 -5.25 -12.19 14.31
N GLU A 48 -3.94 -12.32 14.51
CA GLU A 48 -3.13 -13.37 13.90
C GLU A 48 -3.91 -14.67 14.02
N SER A 49 -4.46 -15.15 12.91
CA SER A 49 -4.98 -16.51 12.87
C SER A 49 -3.77 -17.44 12.84
N ASP A 50 -3.51 -18.09 13.99
CA ASP A 50 -2.54 -19.17 14.18
C ASP A 50 -2.61 -20.24 13.05
#